data_AF-A0A8H3QL79-F1
#
_entry.id   AF-A0A8H3QL79-F1
#
_cell.length_a   1.000
_cell.length_b   1.000
_cell.length_c   1.000
_cell.angle_alpha   90.00
_cell.angle_beta   90.00
_cell.angle_gamma   90.00
#
_symmetry.space_group_name_H-M   'P 1'
#
loop_
_entity.id
_entity.type
_entity.pdbx_description
1 polymer ?
#
loop_
_entity_poly.entity_id
_entity_poly.type
_entity_poly.pdbx_seq_one_letter_code
_entity_poly.pdbx_strand_id
1 'polypeptide(L)'
;MLTILMGADISHFAPAHGSNKRPSFASLCSSMDVRASRYAISIRVQPDRAEIIVDLTNMMKELLKVFYQTSDKNLKKFYFTEM
;
A
#
# COMPACT_ATOMS: atom_id res chain seq x y z
N MET A 1 -0.78 9.97 -20.80
CA MET A 1 -1.78 9.72 -19.74
C MET A 1 -1.04 9.62 -18.41
N LEU A 2 -1.45 10.35 -17.38
CA LEU A 2 -0.80 10.28 -16.07
C LEU A 2 -1.28 9.01 -15.34
N THR A 3 -0.33 8.15 -15.03
CA THR A 3 -0.59 6.83 -14.45
C THR A 3 0.26 6.66 -13.20
N ILE A 4 -0.33 6.22 -12.09
CA ILE A 4 0.42 5.75 -10.92
C ILE A 4 0.48 4.24 -10.89
N LEU A 5 1.61 3.72 -10.44
CA LEU A 5 1.82 2.30 -10.19
C LEU A 5 1.72 2.06 -8.69
N MET A 6 0.88 1.11 -8.30
CA MET A 6 0.69 0.70 -6.92
C MET A 6 0.90 -0.80 -6.77
N GLY A 7 1.55 -1.18 -5.67
CA GLY A 7 1.78 -2.56 -5.26
C GLY A 7 1.40 -2.74 -3.80
N ALA A 8 0.75 -3.85 -3.46
CA ALA A 8 0.37 -4.16 -2.09
C ALA A 8 0.74 -5.60 -1.71
N ASP A 9 1.10 -5.80 -0.45
CA ASP A 9 1.43 -7.11 0.13
C ASP A 9 0.92 -7.21 1.58
N ILE A 10 0.62 -8.43 2.02
CA ILE A 10 0.30 -8.77 3.41
C ILE A 10 1.31 -9.80 3.91
N SER A 11 2.07 -9.41 4.92
CA SER A 11 3.04 -10.27 5.59
C SER A 11 2.47 -10.82 6.90
N HIS A 12 2.34 -12.14 6.98
CA HIS A 12 1.97 -12.85 8.21
C HIS A 12 3.21 -13.36 8.96
N PHE A 13 3.20 -13.31 10.29
CA PHE A 13 4.26 -13.95 11.07
C PHE A 13 4.11 -15.46 11.12
N ALA A 14 5.24 -16.15 11.20
CA ALA A 14 5.27 -17.58 11.47
C ALA A 14 4.50 -17.92 12.75
N PRO A 15 3.70 -19.01 12.75
CA PRO A 15 3.00 -19.47 13.94
C PRO A 15 3.99 -19.83 15.05
N ALA A 16 3.77 -19.29 16.25
CA ALA A 16 4.53 -19.69 17.43
C ALA A 16 3.95 -20.99 18.02
N HIS A 17 4.82 -21.91 18.45
CA HIS A 17 4.42 -23.09 19.23
C HIS A 17 3.71 -22.60 20.52
N GLY A 18 2.41 -22.87 20.64
CA GLY A 18 1.64 -22.52 21.85
C GLY A 18 0.74 -21.29 21.77
N SER A 19 0.37 -20.83 20.56
CA SER A 19 -0.68 -19.82 20.31
C SER A 19 -0.46 -18.45 20.97
N ASN A 20 0.31 -17.61 20.30
CA ASN A 20 0.09 -16.16 20.36
C ASN A 20 -0.35 -15.72 18.95
N LYS A 21 -1.60 -15.27 18.81
CA LYS A 21 -2.08 -14.60 17.58
C LYS A 21 -1.17 -13.41 17.33
N ARG A 22 -0.42 -13.43 16.23
CA ARG A 22 0.48 -12.34 15.85
C ARG A 22 -0.24 -11.48 14.81
N PRO A 23 -0.20 -10.15 14.91
CA PRO A 23 -0.85 -9.32 13.92
C PRO A 23 -0.19 -9.48 12.56
N SER A 24 -0.93 -9.26 11.48
CA SER A 24 -0.37 -9.21 10.12
C SER A 24 0.05 -7.78 9.79
N PHE A 25 0.97 -7.62 8.86
CA PHE A 25 1.37 -6.31 8.35
C PHE A 25 0.90 -6.16 6.91
N ALA A 26 0.08 -5.15 6.64
CA ALA A 26 -0.24 -4.73 5.28
C ALA A 26 0.70 -3.60 4.84
N SER A 27 1.17 -3.69 3.61
CA SER A 27 1.99 -2.68 2.98
C SER A 27 1.37 -2.24 1.65
N LEU A 28 1.41 -0.95 1.37
CA LEU A 28 1.01 -0.37 0.09
C LEU A 28 2.10 0.60 -0.37
N CYS A 29 2.60 0.38 -1.57
CA CYS A 29 3.60 1.21 -2.24
C CYS A 29 2.97 1.90 -3.45
N SER A 30 3.31 3.16 -3.70
CA SER A 30 2.83 3.93 -4.86
C SER A 30 3.93 4.81 -5.46
N SER A 31 3.99 4.89 -6.78
CA SER A 31 4.85 5.85 -7.49
C SER A 31 4.42 7.30 -7.20
N MET A 32 5.39 8.18 -6.95
CA MET A 32 5.22 9.61 -6.65
C MET A 32 5.37 10.52 -7.88
N ASP A 33 5.93 9.98 -8.97
CA ASP A 33 6.22 10.73 -10.18
C ASP A 33 5.82 9.96 -11.45
N VAL A 34 5.77 10.66 -12.57
CA VAL A 34 5.33 10.12 -13.86
C VAL A 34 6.30 9.11 -14.46
N ARG A 35 7.53 9.09 -13.98
CA ARG A 35 8.61 8.22 -14.46
C ARG A 35 8.66 6.92 -13.65
N ALA A 36 7.82 6.81 -12.62
CA ALA A 36 7.88 5.75 -11.61
C ALA A 36 9.30 5.61 -11.03
N SER A 37 10.00 6.73 -10.80
CA SER A 37 11.37 6.72 -10.26
C SER A 37 11.44 6.88 -8.75
N ARG A 38 10.37 7.40 -8.13
CA ARG A 38 10.26 7.61 -6.68
C ARG A 38 8.98 6.97 -6.17
N TYR A 39 9.06 6.34 -5.01
CA TYR A 39 7.94 5.65 -4.39
C TYR A 39 7.73 6.10 -2.94
N ALA A 40 6.47 6.15 -2.54
CA ALA A 40 6.05 6.32 -1.16
C ALA A 40 5.34 5.05 -0.68
N ILE A 41 5.44 4.77 0.62
CA ILE A 41 4.91 3.56 1.23
C ILE A 41 4.02 3.95 2.42
N SER A 42 2.89 3.25 2.56
CA SER A 42 2.08 3.26 3.78
C SER A 42 2.02 1.84 4.34
N ILE A 43 2.17 1.68 5.65
CA ILE A 43 2.21 0.38 6.35
C ILE A 43 1.16 0.38 7.46
N ARG A 44 0.48 -0.75 7.66
CA ARG A 44 -0.54 -0.92 8.69
C ARG A 44 -0.42 -2.26 9.40
N VAL A 45 -0.66 -2.24 10.70
CA VAL A 45 -0.88 -3.45 11.49
C VAL A 45 -2.35 -3.83 11.35
N GLN A 46 -2.62 -5.09 11.05
CA GLN A 46 -3.97 -5.61 10.92
C GLN A 46 -4.15 -6.93 11.68
N PRO A 47 -5.39 -7.41 11.88
CA PRO A 47 -5.65 -8.65 12.58
C PRO A 47 -4.85 -9.83 12.02
N ASP A 48 -4.61 -10.82 12.88
CA ASP A 48 -3.94 -12.07 12.50
C ASP A 48 -4.70 -12.74 11.34
N ARG A 49 -3.95 -13.12 10.30
CA ARG A 49 -4.45 -13.79 9.09
C ARG A 49 -5.60 -13.08 8.35
N ALA A 50 -5.67 -11.76 8.45
CA ALA A 50 -6.51 -10.98 7.55
C ALA A 50 -5.83 -10.92 6.17
N GLU A 51 -6.46 -11.49 5.14
CA GLU A 51 -5.99 -11.45 3.74
C GLU A 51 -6.48 -10.19 3.00
N ILE A 52 -7.38 -9.43 3.62
CA ILE A 52 -7.86 -8.15 3.09
C ILE A 52 -7.16 -7.03 3.85
N ILE A 53 -6.58 -6.08 3.10
CA ILE A 53 -6.03 -4.86 3.69
C ILE A 53 -7.16 -4.02 4.27
N VAL A 54 -7.31 -4.08 5.60
CA VAL A 54 -8.45 -3.49 6.32
C VAL A 54 -8.51 -1.96 6.13
N ASP A 55 -7.35 -1.31 6.09
CA ASP A 55 -7.24 0.15 6.01
C ASP A 55 -6.85 0.67 4.61
N LEU A 56 -7.10 -0.13 3.56
CA LEU A 56 -6.66 0.17 2.18
C LEU A 56 -7.09 1.56 1.70
N THR A 57 -8.32 1.95 2.04
CA THR A 57 -8.88 3.26 1.64
C THR A 57 -8.04 4.42 2.16
N ASN A 58 -7.60 4.37 3.42
CA ASN A 58 -6.83 5.47 3.99
C ASN A 58 -5.38 5.43 3.51
N MET A 59 -4.80 4.23 3.36
CA MET A 59 -3.47 4.06 2.76
C MET A 59 -3.42 4.65 1.34
N MET A 60 -4.43 4.38 0.51
CA MET A 60 -4.52 4.97 -0.84
C MET A 60 -4.68 6.50 -0.79
N LYS A 61 -5.50 7.04 0.11
CA LYS A 61 -5.66 8.50 0.26
C LYS A 61 -4.35 9.17 0.64
N GLU A 62 -3.56 8.58 1.53
CA GLU A 62 -2.25 9.09 1.91
C GLU A 62 -1.30 9.16 0.71
N LEU A 63 -1.19 8.06 -0.05
CA LEU A 63 -0.31 7.99 -1.21
C LEU A 63 -0.76 8.91 -2.35
N LEU A 64 -2.06 9.06 -2.57
CA LEU A 64 -2.61 10.02 -3.54
C LEU A 64 -2.33 11.46 -3.12
N LYS A 65 -2.46 11.81 -1.84
CA LYS A 65 -2.09 13.15 -1.34
C LYS A 65 -0.62 13.45 -1.60
N VAL A 66 0.26 12.49 -1.32
CA VAL A 66 1.70 12.62 -1.61
C VAL A 66 1.93 12.84 -3.09
N PHE A 67 1.26 12.08 -3.96
CA PHE A 67 1.37 12.23 -5.41
C PHE A 67 0.91 13.61 -5.91
N TYR A 68 -0.22 14.12 -5.40
CA TYR A 68 -0.73 15.44 -5.79
C TYR A 68 0.12 16.59 -5.24
N GLN A 69 0.81 16.40 -4.12
CA GLN A 69 1.78 17.38 -3.61
C GLN A 69 3.07 17.42 -4.46
N THR A 70 3.42 16.33 -5.14
CA THR A 70 4.63 16.24 -5.97
C THR A 70 4.37 16.44 -7.45
N SER A 71 3.12 16.39 -7.89
CA SER A 71 2.72 16.47 -9.30
C SER A 71 1.56 17.45 -9.51
N ASP A 72 1.77 18.50 -10.30
CA ASP A 72 0.73 19.46 -10.72
C ASP A 72 -0.26 18.88 -11.76
N LYS A 73 -0.30 17.57 -11.94
CA LYS A 73 -1.05 16.91 -13.01
C LYS A 73 -2.18 16.06 -12.43
N ASN A 74 -3.35 16.17 -13.05
CA ASN A 74 -4.50 15.35 -12.71
C ASN A 74 -4.26 13.88 -13.07
N LEU A 75 -4.42 13.00 -12.06
CA LEU A 75 -4.36 11.57 -12.23
C LEU A 75 -5.48 11.11 -13.16
N LYS A 76 -5.14 10.26 -14.14
CA LYS A 76 -6.13 9.70 -15.08
C LYS A 76 -6.34 8.20 -14.90
N LYS A 77 -5.33 7.49 -14.37
CA LYS A 77 -5.38 6.04 -14.19
C LYS A 77 -4.45 5.61 -13.06
N PHE A 78 -4.79 4.52 -12.39
CA PHE A 78 -3.86 3.77 -11.56
C PHE A 78 -3.80 2.32 -12.01
N TYR A 79 -2.64 1.69 -11.88
CA TYR A 79 -2.46 0.25 -11.97
C TYR A 79 -2.16 -0.28 -10.58
N PHE A 80 -2.85 -1.34 -10.19
CA PHE A 80 -2.73 -1.98 -8.89
C PHE A 80 -2.35 -3.44 -9.09
N THR A 81 -1.28 -3.88 -8.43
CA THR A 81 -0.86 -5.29 -8.38
C THR A 81 -0.76 -5.73 -6.93
N GLU A 82 -1.16 -6.95 -6.66
CA GLU A 82 -0.75 -7.65 -5.44
C GLU A 82 0.64 -8.26 -5.70
N MET A 83 1.50 -8.26 -4.68
CA MET A 83 2.83 -8.88 -4.69
C MET A 83 2.82 -10.19 -3.93
#